data_AF-A0A3B3TXL7-F1
#
_entry.id   AF-A0A3B3TXL7-F1
#
_cell.length_a   1.000
_cell.length_b   1.000
_cell.length_c   1.000
_cell.angle_alpha   90.00
_cell.angle_beta   90.00
_cell.angle_gamma   90.00
#
_symmetry.space_group_name_H-M   'P 1'
#
loop_
_entity.id
_entity.type
_entity.pdbx_description
1 polymer ?
#
loop_
_entity_poly.entity_id
_entity_poly.type
_entity_poly.pdbx_seq_one_letter_code
_entity_poly.pdbx_strand_id
1 'polypeptide(L)'
;MHVGGLHISVTCSYGSTCVQSSDGLSAKCMCPLSCDDKPDQTVCGSDGKDYRNECELHQQACKNQKNIRVQFHGPCGESCPLLPFLLVSCFLLVGQS
;
A
#
# COMPACT_ATOMS: atom_id res chain seq x y z
N MET A 1 -35.84 14.72 4.59
CA MET A 1 -36.12 13.31 4.22
C MET A 1 -34.82 12.75 3.68
N HIS A 2 -33.99 12.15 4.56
CA HIS A 2 -32.87 11.34 4.10
C HIS A 2 -33.50 10.14 3.41
N VAL A 3 -33.38 10.07 2.08
CA VAL A 3 -33.64 8.83 1.36
C VAL A 3 -32.64 7.81 1.89
N GLY A 4 -33.12 6.92 2.76
CA GLY A 4 -32.32 5.90 3.41
C GLY A 4 -31.89 4.84 2.39
N GLY A 5 -30.88 5.17 1.58
CA GLY A 5 -30.16 4.19 0.79
C GLY A 5 -29.27 3.38 1.72
N LEU A 6 -29.39 2.05 1.66
CA LEU A 6 -28.51 1.11 2.35
C LEU A 6 -27.08 1.27 1.80
N HIS A 7 -26.28 2.16 2.38
CA HIS A 7 -24.89 2.33 1.97
C HIS A 7 -24.08 1.15 2.50
N ILE A 8 -23.85 0.16 1.63
CA ILE A 8 -23.06 -1.04 1.94
C ILE A 8 -21.59 -0.64 2.23
N SER A 9 -21.22 -0.60 3.51
CA SER A 9 -19.87 -0.26 3.94
C SER A 9 -18.97 -1.50 3.97
N VAL A 10 -18.30 -1.77 2.85
CA VAL A 10 -17.27 -2.84 2.77
C VAL A 10 -15.89 -2.23 2.96
N THR A 11 -15.15 -2.73 3.95
CA THR A 11 -13.74 -2.40 4.15
C THR A 11 -12.88 -3.41 3.40
N CYS A 12 -12.20 -2.95 2.35
CA CYS A 12 -11.26 -3.76 1.58
C CYS A 12 -9.84 -3.65 2.13
N SER A 13 -9.10 -4.77 2.10
CA SER A 13 -7.74 -4.88 2.64
C SER A 13 -6.73 -5.22 1.54
N TYR A 14 -5.44 -5.09 1.84
CA TYR A 14 -4.35 -5.60 0.99
C TYR A 14 -4.31 -5.00 -0.42
N GLY A 15 -4.72 -3.74 -0.61
CA GLY A 15 -4.72 -3.09 -1.93
C GLY A 15 -5.89 -3.51 -2.85
N SER A 16 -6.89 -4.22 -2.32
CA SER A 16 -8.14 -4.46 -3.05
C SER A 16 -9.01 -3.20 -3.12
N THR A 17 -9.72 -3.02 -4.23
CA THR A 17 -10.65 -1.92 -4.44
C THR A 17 -12.09 -2.39 -4.22
N CYS A 18 -12.90 -1.57 -3.54
CA CYS A 18 -14.32 -1.83 -3.36
C CYS A 18 -15.06 -1.49 -4.65
N VAL A 19 -15.78 -2.46 -5.20
CA VAL A 19 -16.58 -2.35 -6.42
C VAL A 19 -18.01 -2.74 -6.09
N GLN A 20 -18.92 -1.78 -6.23
CA GLN A 20 -20.32 -1.93 -5.94
C GLN A 20 -21.06 -2.56 -7.13
N SER A 21 -22.01 -3.46 -6.86
CA SER A 21 -22.91 -4.01 -7.87
C SER A 21 -23.85 -2.93 -8.40
N SER A 22 -24.29 -3.08 -9.64
CA SER A 22 -25.27 -2.20 -10.31
C SER A 22 -26.54 -2.01 -9.51
N ASP A 23 -26.92 -3.00 -8.71
CA ASP A 23 -28.12 -2.99 -7.87
C ASP A 23 -27.94 -2.18 -6.58
N GLY A 24 -26.71 -1.73 -6.25
CA GLY A 24 -26.39 -1.01 -5.01
C GLY A 24 -26.49 -1.85 -3.73
N LEU A 25 -26.93 -3.11 -3.85
CA LEU A 25 -27.23 -4.02 -2.74
C LEU A 25 -26.02 -4.86 -2.28
N SER A 26 -24.96 -4.92 -3.10
CA SER A 26 -23.74 -5.66 -2.76
C SER A 26 -22.50 -4.91 -3.24
N ALA A 27 -21.40 -5.11 -2.53
CA ALA A 27 -20.09 -4.64 -2.94
C ALA A 27 -19.06 -5.77 -2.73
N LYS A 28 -18.08 -5.85 -3.63
CA LYS A 28 -17.02 -6.86 -3.58
C LYS A 28 -15.67 -6.17 -3.55
N CYS A 29 -14.71 -6.77 -2.84
CA CYS A 29 -13.32 -6.34 -2.92
C CYS A 29 -12.66 -7.08 -4.09
N MET A 30 -12.17 -6.35 -5.08
CA MET A 30 -11.47 -6.93 -6.22
C MET A 30 -10.01 -6.46 -6.27
N CYS A 31 -9.10 -7.38 -6.59
CA CYS A 31 -7.72 -7.05 -6.86
C CYS A 31 -7.59 -6.37 -8.24
N PRO A 32 -6.63 -5.46 -8.43
CA PRO A 32 -6.29 -4.96 -9.76
C PRO A 32 -5.89 -6.12 -10.68
N LEU A 33 -6.57 -6.28 -11.81
CA LEU A 33 -6.28 -7.33 -12.80
C LEU A 33 -5.15 -6.92 -13.75
N SER A 34 -5.09 -5.64 -14.12
CA SER A 34 -4.15 -5.08 -15.08
C SER A 34 -3.70 -3.70 -14.63
N CYS A 35 -2.42 -3.40 -14.86
CA CYS A 35 -1.79 -2.12 -14.53
C CYS A 35 -1.05 -1.51 -15.73
N ASP A 36 -1.33 -1.99 -16.94
CA ASP A 36 -0.64 -1.59 -18.17
C ASP A 36 -0.99 -0.15 -18.59
N ASP A 37 -2.23 0.27 -18.37
CA ASP A 37 -2.71 1.64 -18.59
C ASP A 37 -2.18 2.65 -17.55
N LYS A 38 -1.35 2.21 -16.58
CA LYS A 38 -0.82 3.07 -15.53
C LYS A 38 0.58 3.56 -15.89
N PRO A 39 0.87 4.85 -15.67
CA PRO A 39 2.21 5.37 -15.90
C PRO A 39 3.22 4.64 -15.02
N ASP A 40 4.44 4.53 -15.55
CA ASP A 40 5.60 4.03 -14.82
C ASP A 40 5.98 5.07 -13.76
N GLN A 41 5.66 4.77 -12.50
CA GLN A 41 5.92 5.65 -11.36
C GLN A 41 6.39 4.76 -10.23
N THR A 42 7.69 4.46 -10.23
CA THR A 42 8.29 3.56 -9.24
C THR A 42 7.94 3.99 -7.83
N VAL A 43 7.50 3.05 -7.00
CA VAL A 43 7.20 3.28 -5.58
C VAL A 43 7.90 2.24 -4.72
N CYS A 44 8.29 2.64 -3.53
CA CYS A 44 8.80 1.72 -2.52
C CYS A 44 7.64 1.24 -1.65
N GLY A 45 7.48 -0.08 -1.57
CA GLY A 45 6.54 -0.71 -0.65
C GLY A 45 7.07 -0.71 0.78
N SER A 46 6.15 -0.80 1.74
CA SER A 46 6.46 -0.99 3.16
C SER A 46 7.17 -2.33 3.45
N ASP A 47 7.21 -3.25 2.47
CA ASP A 47 8.00 -4.47 2.52
C ASP A 47 9.46 -4.28 2.06
N GLY A 48 9.87 -3.05 1.71
CA GLY A 48 11.22 -2.73 1.27
C GLY A 48 11.50 -3.12 -0.18
N LYS A 49 10.46 -3.40 -0.97
CA LYS A 49 10.56 -3.77 -2.38
C LYS A 49 10.09 -2.63 -3.28
N ASP A 50 10.75 -2.45 -4.42
CA ASP A 50 10.31 -1.55 -5.47
C ASP A 50 9.15 -2.18 -6.29
N TYR A 51 8.22 -1.32 -6.67
CA TYR A 51 7.11 -1.64 -7.56
C TYR A 51 7.05 -0.62 -8.68
N ARG A 52 6.79 -1.08 -9.90
CA ARG A 52 6.71 -0.26 -11.12
C ARG A 52 5.73 0.91 -10.98
N ASN A 53 4.63 0.69 -10.26
CA ASN A 53 3.65 1.70 -9.89
C ASN A 53 2.79 1.23 -8.69
N GLU A 54 1.97 2.14 -8.15
CA GLU A 54 1.04 1.85 -7.05
C GLU A 54 0.05 0.74 -7.40
N CYS A 55 -0.34 0.60 -8.66
CA CYS A 55 -1.25 -0.45 -9.10
C CYS A 55 -0.61 -1.83 -8.97
N GLU A 56 0.65 -1.98 -9.40
CA GLU A 56 1.41 -3.23 -9.24
C GLU A 56 1.63 -3.57 -7.76
N LEU A 57 1.92 -2.58 -6.92
CA LEU A 57 2.00 -2.75 -5.48
C LEU A 57 0.69 -3.30 -4.92
N HIS A 58 -0.45 -2.67 -5.23
CA HIS A 58 -1.76 -3.11 -4.78
C HIS A 58 -2.14 -4.48 -5.34
N GLN A 59 -1.81 -4.76 -6.61
CA GLN A 59 -2.02 -6.07 -7.21
C GLN A 59 -1.25 -7.15 -6.45
N GLN A 60 0.03 -6.92 -6.17
CA GLN A 60 0.86 -7.88 -5.48
C GLN A 60 0.44 -8.05 -4.02
N ALA A 61 0.10 -6.96 -3.33
CA ALA A 61 -0.47 -6.95 -1.98
C ALA A 61 -1.72 -7.83 -1.93
N CYS A 62 -2.62 -7.67 -2.91
CA CYS A 62 -3.89 -8.37 -2.93
C CYS A 62 -3.73 -9.86 -3.28
N LYS A 63 -2.92 -10.16 -4.30
CA LYS A 63 -2.62 -11.54 -4.73
C LYS A 63 -1.92 -12.36 -3.64
N ASN A 64 -1.04 -11.74 -2.87
CA ASN A 64 -0.28 -12.42 -1.82
C ASN A 64 -0.92 -12.28 -0.42
N GLN A 65 -2.07 -11.61 -0.33
CA GLN A 65 -2.73 -11.27 0.94
C GLN A 65 -1.79 -10.59 1.94
N LYS A 66 -0.91 -9.71 1.44
CA LYS A 66 0.07 -8.97 2.24
C LYS A 66 -0.39 -7.53 2.42
N ASN A 67 -0.20 -6.98 3.62
CA ASN A 67 -0.45 -5.57 3.88
C ASN A 67 0.76 -4.76 3.43
N ILE A 68 0.84 -4.50 2.13
CA ILE A 68 1.89 -3.67 1.54
C ILE A 68 1.26 -2.32 1.24
N ARG A 69 1.89 -1.27 1.74
CA ARG A 69 1.49 0.11 1.51
C ARG A 69 2.64 0.84 0.83
N VAL A 70 2.33 1.89 0.09
CA VAL A 70 3.34 2.80 -0.42
C VAL A 70 4.04 3.46 0.77
N GLN A 71 5.35 3.25 0.89
CA GLN A 71 6.19 3.87 1.91
C GLN A 71 6.69 5.24 1.44
N PHE A 72 7.08 5.35 0.17
CA PHE A 72 7.40 6.61 -0.54
C PHE A 72 7.39 6.40 -2.06
N HIS A 73 7.32 7.49 -2.80
CA HIS A 73 7.46 7.50 -4.27
C HIS A 73 8.95 7.54 -4.64
N GLY A 74 9.35 6.69 -5.57
CA GLY A 74 10.75 6.38 -5.89
C GLY A 74 11.15 4.96 -5.46
N PRO A 75 12.28 4.45 -5.96
CA PRO A 75 12.79 3.12 -5.62
C PRO A 75 13.35 3.06 -4.18
N CYS A 76 13.20 1.90 -3.53
CA CYS A 76 13.62 1.71 -2.14
C CYS A 76 15.12 1.97 -1.89
N GLY A 77 15.96 1.84 -2.93
CA GLY A 77 17.41 2.04 -2.85
C GLY A 77 17.85 3.50 -2.93
N GLU A 78 17.03 4.42 -3.45
CA GLU A 78 17.43 5.83 -3.67
C GLU A 78 17.16 6.72 -2.46
N SER A 79 16.34 6.24 -1.51
CA SER A 79 16.17 6.88 -0.20
C SER A 79 17.06 6.25 0.89
N CYS A 80 18.17 5.61 0.52
CA CYS A 80 19.12 5.11 1.53
C CYS A 80 20.54 5.67 1.36
N PRO A 81 20.80 6.93 1.77
CA PRO A 81 22.15 7.38 2.08
C PRO A 81 22.75 6.80 3.38
N LEU A 82 22.11 5.84 4.07
CA LEU A 82 22.52 5.41 5.41
C LEU A 82 22.24 3.90 5.63
N LEU A 83 23.23 3.00 5.61
CA LEU A 83 24.01 2.69 6.81
C LEU A 83 23.70 3.70 7.94
N PRO A 84 22.91 3.38 9.00
CA PRO A 84 23.24 2.29 9.90
C PRO A 84 22.05 1.75 10.75
N PHE A 85 21.42 0.64 10.38
CA PHE A 85 20.65 -0.18 11.34
C PHE A 85 21.53 -1.25 12.03
N LEU A 86 22.78 -0.87 12.33
CA LEU A 86 23.55 -1.43 13.46
C LEU A 86 23.55 -0.46 14.66
N LEU A 87 22.59 0.46 14.78
CA LEU A 87 22.51 1.34 15.96
C LEU A 87 21.08 1.45 16.50
N VAL A 88 20.59 0.33 17.04
CA VAL A 88 19.62 0.37 18.15
C VAL A 88 20.26 0.97 19.44
N SER A 89 21.45 1.62 19.42
CA SER A 89 22.15 1.95 20.68
C SER A 89 23.07 3.18 20.75
N CYS A 90 23.04 4.16 19.83
CA CYS A 90 23.91 5.36 19.97
C CYS A 90 23.25 6.59 20.64
N PHE A 91 22.08 6.44 21.27
CA PHE A 91 21.53 7.51 22.14
C PHE A 91 21.75 7.25 23.63
N LEU A 92 22.18 6.05 24.05
CA LEU A 92 22.19 5.66 25.47
C LEU A 92 23.58 5.49 26.12
N LEU A 93 24.71 5.59 25.39
CA LEU A 93 26.03 5.30 26.00
C LEU A 93 27.14 6.34 25.78
N VAL A 94 26.88 7.47 25.14
CA VAL A 94 27.84 8.60 25.11
C VAL A 94 27.14 9.88 25.59
N GLY A 95 26.74 9.92 26.85
CA GLY A 95 26.07 11.12 27.35
C GLY A 95 25.39 11.04 28.71
N GLN A 96 26.07 10.55 29.73
CA GLN A 96 25.93 11.12 31.08
C GLN A 96 27.22 10.84 31.86
N SER A 97 28.00 11.92 31.95
CA SER A 97 29.04 12.18 32.94
C SER A 97 28.57 12.00 34.38
#